data_AF-A0A6V8SFB3-F1
#
_entry.id   AF-A0A6V8SFB3-F1
#
_cell.length_a   1.000
_cell.length_b   1.000
_cell.length_c   1.000
_cell.angle_alpha   90.00
_cell.angle_beta   90.00
_cell.angle_gamma   90.00
#
_symmetry.space_group_name_H-M   'P 1'
#
loop_
_entity.id
_entity.type
_entity.pdbx_description
1 polymer ?
#
loop_
_entity_poly.entity_id
_entity_poly.type
_entity_poly.pdbx_seq_one_letter_code
_entity_poly.pdbx_strand_id
1 'polypeptide(L)' 'MATKQVVATIETGKGAHGVVVSADNKYVYVTNMYDNSVSIIDNASNKVITNVSVDSEPNGITFKK' A
#
# COMPACT_ATOMS: atom_id res chain seq x y z
N MET A 1 2.38 12.49 27.41
CA MET A 1 2.28 11.30 26.53
C MET A 1 1.80 11.77 25.16
N ALA A 2 2.41 11.33 24.06
CA ALA A 2 1.96 11.69 22.72
C ALA A 2 0.72 10.85 22.34
N THR A 3 -0.33 11.50 21.84
CA THR A 3 -1.52 10.83 21.34
C THR A 3 -1.24 10.22 19.97
N LYS A 4 -1.73 9.01 19.72
CA LYS A 4 -1.72 8.41 18.38
C LYS A 4 -2.90 9.00 17.62
N GLN A 5 -2.62 9.78 16.57
CA GLN A 5 -3.64 10.33 15.68
C GLN A 5 -3.41 9.85 14.25
N VAL A 6 -4.50 9.65 13.52
CA VAL A 6 -4.45 9.42 12.08
C VAL A 6 -4.00 10.72 11.42
N VAL A 7 -2.86 10.67 10.72
CA VAL A 7 -2.27 11.85 10.05
C VAL A 7 -2.66 11.93 8.57
N ALA A 8 -3.03 10.79 7.97
CA ALA A 8 -3.49 10.68 6.59
C ALA A 8 -4.36 9.42 6.42
N THR A 9 -5.34 9.51 5.53
CA THR A 9 -6.07 8.38 4.97
C THR A 9 -5.82 8.38 3.48
N ILE A 10 -5.34 7.26 2.95
CA ILE A 10 -4.97 7.13 1.53
C ILE A 10 -5.92 6.12 0.90
N GLU A 11 -6.69 6.56 -0.09
CA GLU A 11 -7.53 5.66 -0.88
C GLU A 11 -6.66 4.83 -1.83
N THR A 12 -6.82 3.50 -1.79
CA THR A 12 -6.13 2.52 -2.65
C THR A 12 -7.16 1.83 -3.56
N GLY A 13 -6.89 0.61 -4.03
CA GLY A 13 -7.91 -0.20 -4.69
C GLY A 13 -8.87 -0.87 -3.69
N LYS A 14 -9.93 -1.48 -4.20
CA LYS A 14 -10.91 -2.21 -3.39
C LYS A 14 -10.30 -3.45 -2.76
N GLY A 15 -10.65 -3.68 -1.50
CA GLY A 15 -10.18 -4.84 -0.75
C GLY A 15 -8.71 -4.73 -0.34
N ALA A 16 -8.26 -3.53 0.05
CA ALA A 16 -6.97 -3.33 0.70
C ALA A 16 -6.76 -4.37 1.82
N HIS A 17 -5.68 -5.16 1.75
CA HIS A 17 -5.49 -6.31 2.64
C HIS A 17 -4.08 -6.40 3.23
N GLY A 18 -3.09 -6.68 2.41
CA GLY A 18 -1.68 -6.77 2.81
C GLY A 18 -0.95 -5.46 2.61
N VAL A 19 -0.01 -5.14 3.50
CA VAL A 19 0.83 -3.94 3.41
C VAL A 19 2.29 -4.27 3.70
N VAL A 20 3.20 -3.68 2.93
CA VAL A 20 4.65 -3.69 3.21
C VAL A 20 5.28 -2.36 2.84
N VAL A 21 6.33 -1.98 3.55
CA VAL A 21 7.12 -0.77 3.31
C VAL A 21 8.46 -1.16 2.68
N SER A 22 8.94 -0.40 1.69
CA SER A 22 10.27 -0.59 1.11
C SER A 22 11.36 -0.41 2.16
N ALA A 23 12.51 -1.07 1.98
CA ALA A 23 13.63 -0.98 2.92
C ALA A 23 14.19 0.44 3.10
N ASP A 24 14.01 1.32 2.11
CA ASP A 24 14.40 2.73 2.14
C ASP A 24 13.28 3.68 2.59
N ASN A 25 12.14 3.14 3.02
CA ASN A 25 10.97 3.87 3.51
C ASN A 25 10.37 4.88 2.52
N LYS A 26 10.65 4.75 1.22
CA LYS A 26 10.11 5.63 0.18
C LYS A 26 8.74 5.18 -0.31
N TYR A 27 8.50 3.88 -0.35
CA TYR A 27 7.29 3.32 -0.93
C TYR A 27 6.56 2.40 0.04
N VAL A 28 5.24 2.47 0.01
CA VAL A 28 4.34 1.52 0.66
C VAL A 28 3.58 0.78 -0.42
N TYR A 29 3.50 -0.54 -0.31
CA TYR A 29 2.81 -1.41 -1.26
C TYR A 29 1.61 -2.01 -0.55
N VAL A 30 0.42 -1.88 -1.14
CA VAL A 30 -0.84 -2.40 -0.61
C VAL A 30 -1.48 -3.32 -1.63
N THR A 31 -1.77 -4.56 -1.25
CA THR A 31 -2.54 -5.49 -2.08
C THR A 31 -4.03 -5.16 -2.00
N ASN A 32 -4.70 -5.12 -3.15
CA ASN A 32 -6.12 -4.85 -3.28
C ASN A 32 -6.80 -6.11 -3.83
N MET A 33 -7.33 -6.96 -2.93
CA MET A 33 -7.87 -8.28 -3.26
C MET A 33 -8.99 -8.21 -4.30
N TYR A 34 -9.91 -7.26 -4.16
CA TYR A 34 -11.11 -7.19 -5.01
C TYR A 34 -10.89 -6.43 -6.32
N ASP A 35 -9.77 -5.69 -6.42
CA ASP A 35 -9.38 -4.96 -7.64
C ASP A 35 -8.26 -5.66 -8.42
N ASN A 36 -7.78 -6.83 -7.98
CA ASN A 36 -6.68 -7.57 -8.60
C ASN A 36 -5.46 -6.67 -8.90
N SER A 37 -5.07 -5.85 -7.92
CA SER A 37 -3.97 -4.90 -8.08
C SER A 37 -3.14 -4.71 -6.82
N VAL A 38 -1.95 -4.13 -6.97
CA VAL A 38 -1.12 -3.60 -5.88
C VAL A 38 -1.01 -2.09 -6.05
N SER A 39 -1.44 -1.32 -5.06
CA SER A 39 -1.19 0.13 -5.01
C SER A 39 0.23 0.39 -4.52
N ILE A 40 0.96 1.22 -5.25
CA ILE A 40 2.25 1.77 -4.82
C ILE A 40 2.01 3.20 -4.35
N ILE A 41 2.37 3.47 -3.10
CA ILE A 41 2.18 4.75 -2.42
C ILE A 41 3.55 5.38 -2.20
N ASP A 42 3.70 6.65 -2.54
CA ASP A 42 4.83 7.46 -2.13
C ASP A 42 4.63 7.90 -0.67
N ASN A 43 5.55 7.50 0.20
CA ASN A 43 5.44 7.69 1.64
C ASN A 43 5.64 9.14 2.07
N ALA A 44 6.39 9.94 1.30
CA ALA A 44 6.63 11.34 1.61
C ALA A 44 5.39 12.21 1.37
N SER A 45 4.67 11.95 0.29
CA SER A 45 3.49 12.72 -0.12
C SER A 45 2.16 12.11 0.29
N ASN A 46 2.14 10.88 0.82
CA ASN A 46 0.92 10.13 1.15
C ASN A 46 -0.02 9.98 -0.06
N LYS A 47 0.53 9.66 -1.23
CA LYS A 47 -0.24 9.51 -2.48
C LYS A 47 0.02 8.17 -3.15
N VAL A 48 -1.04 7.56 -3.67
CA VAL A 48 -0.89 6.47 -4.64
C VAL A 48 -0.27 7.05 -5.90
N ILE A 49 0.89 6.53 -6.29
CA ILE A 49 1.61 6.95 -7.50
C ILE A 49 1.31 6.03 -8.68
N THR A 50 0.95 4.78 -8.43
CA THR A 50 0.52 3.84 -9.46
C THR A 50 -0.20 2.63 -8.85
N ASN A 51 -0.96 1.93 -9.69
CA ASN A 51 -1.53 0.62 -9.41
C ASN A 51 -0.95 -0.37 -10.42
N VAL A 52 -0.45 -1.50 -9.91
CA VAL A 52 0.07 -2.60 -10.73
C VAL A 52 -0.96 -3.70 -10.75
N SER A 53 -1.48 -4.04 -11.94
CA SER A 53 -2.38 -5.19 -12.11
C SER A 53 -1.65 -6.50 -11.83
N VAL A 54 -2.34 -7.43 -11.20
CA VAL A 54 -1.91 -8.82 -11.00
C VAL A 54 -3.04 -9.76 -11.43
N ASP A 55 -2.78 -11.07 -11.49
CA ASP A 55 -3.76 -12.02 -12.03
C ASP A 55 -5.06 -12.09 -11.20
N SER A 56 -4.96 -12.43 -9.91
CA SER A 56 -6.15 -12.53 -9.05
C SER A 56 -5.83 -12.43 -7.57
N GLU A 57 -6.70 -11.71 -6.84
CA GLU A 57 -6.85 -11.73 -5.38
C GLU A 57 -5.52 -11.70 -4.60
N PRO A 58 -4.66 -10.68 -4.81
CA PRO A 58 -3.42 -10.58 -4.06
C PRO A 58 -3.73 -10.39 -2.57
N ASN A 59 -3.18 -11.24 -1.71
CA ASN A 59 -3.43 -11.22 -0.27
C ASN A 59 -2.18 -10.74 0.49
N GLY A 60 -1.25 -11.64 0.80
CA GLY A 60 0.00 -11.31 1.50
C GLY A 60 1.03 -10.68 0.56
N ILE A 61 1.83 -9.77 1.09
CA ILE A 61 2.93 -9.13 0.35
C ILE A 61 4.16 -9.00 1.25
N THR A 62 5.33 -9.17 0.64
CA THR A 62 6.62 -8.92 1.27
C THR A 62 7.49 -8.12 0.31
N PHE A 63 8.45 -7.37 0.87
CA PHE A 63 9.42 -6.62 0.10
C PHE A 63 10.79 -7.28 0.27
N LYS A 64 11.48 -7.52 -0.85
CA LYS A 64 12.87 -7.97 -0.87
C LYS A 64 13.70 -6.92 -1.61
N LYS A 65 14.83 -6.55 -1.01
CA LYS A 65 15.86 -5.71 -1.64
C LYS A 65 16.66 -6.49 -2.66
#